data_AF-A0A952H1Q2-F1
#
_entry.id   AF-A0A952H1Q2-F1
#
_cell.length_a   1.000
_cell.length_b   1.000
_cell.length_c   1.000
_cell.angle_alpha   90.00
_cell.angle_beta   90.00
_cell.angle_gamma   90.00
#
_symmetry.space_group_name_H-M   'P 1'
#
loop_
_entity.id
_entity.type
_entity.pdbx_description
1 polymer ?
#
loop_
_entity_poly.entity_id
_entity_poly.type
_entity_poly.pdbx_seq_one_letter_code
_entity_poly.pdbx_strand_id
1 'polypeptide(L)'
;MMKLKNMARLAVLAGTFAAGQASAQAATPAPAPAASSVPGWDAFIESLRTLPDRMLARLPESMRSDPQVRQEIARLALEAIASQTLDAVGADPDHPQFLPSIGQVLNIGQPNADTIYRGAKIAPGGTYRLRGERGSLRMAVIAETGPRPAQIPGSSMPNLGPPRPVHDLNALPVDAHGRYDVILSPVKPKGYDGAWWELNPTSNNLLLRLVSSDWAGEREPTIAIERLDRPVERPRPSA
;
A
#
# COMPACT_ATOMS: atom_id res chain seq x y z
N MET A 1 -64.03 -1.26 -28.55
CA MET A 1 -64.76 -1.11 -27.27
C MET A 1 -63.90 -1.75 -26.19
N MET A 2 -63.12 -0.98 -25.40
CA MET A 2 -63.50 -0.39 -24.08
C MET A 2 -63.65 -1.51 -23.02
N LYS A 3 -62.93 -1.63 -21.89
CA LYS A 3 -62.36 -0.72 -20.86
C LYS A 3 -61.37 -1.56 -19.99
N LEU A 4 -60.18 -1.07 -19.64
CA LEU A 4 -59.80 -0.34 -18.41
C LEU A 4 -59.46 -1.21 -17.16
N LYS A 5 -58.16 -1.22 -16.83
CA LYS A 5 -57.50 -1.07 -15.51
C LYS A 5 -58.11 -1.77 -14.28
N ASN A 6 -57.32 -2.59 -13.58
CA ASN A 6 -57.12 -2.43 -12.13
C ASN A 6 -55.88 -3.15 -11.57
N MET A 7 -54.96 -2.30 -11.09
CA MET A 7 -54.00 -2.42 -9.99
C MET A 7 -53.61 -3.82 -9.47
N ALA A 8 -52.37 -4.21 -9.74
CA ALA A 8 -51.63 -5.13 -8.88
C ALA A 8 -51.35 -4.43 -7.54
N ARG A 9 -52.08 -4.79 -6.49
CA ARG A 9 -51.68 -4.54 -5.10
C ARG A 9 -50.61 -5.57 -4.75
N LEU A 10 -49.35 -5.14 -4.76
CA LEU A 10 -48.26 -5.89 -4.12
C LEU A 10 -48.51 -5.81 -2.61
N ALA A 11 -49.06 -6.87 -2.03
CA ALA A 11 -49.17 -7.00 -0.58
C ALA A 11 -47.75 -7.12 -0.01
N VAL A 12 -47.33 -6.13 0.76
CA VAL A 12 -46.16 -6.25 1.63
C VAL A 12 -46.54 -7.28 2.70
N LEU A 13 -46.04 -8.51 2.56
CA LEU A 13 -46.02 -9.46 3.67
C LEU A 13 -45.02 -8.90 4.70
N ALA A 14 -45.55 -8.20 5.70
CA ALA A 14 -44.82 -7.99 6.94
C ALA A 14 -44.65 -9.35 7.60
N GLY A 15 -43.52 -10.01 7.34
CA GLY A 15 -43.12 -11.21 8.05
C GLY A 15 -42.93 -10.87 9.52
N THR A 16 -43.92 -11.19 10.34
CA THR A 16 -43.77 -11.25 11.80
C THR A 16 -42.75 -12.34 12.10
N PHE A 17 -41.51 -11.95 12.39
CA PHE A 17 -40.54 -12.83 13.02
C PHE A 17 -41.06 -13.15 14.43
N ALA A 18 -41.67 -14.33 14.58
CA ALA A 18 -41.84 -14.93 15.89
C ALA A 18 -40.45 -15.25 16.43
N ALA A 19 -39.95 -14.39 17.33
CA ALA A 19 -38.75 -14.66 18.09
C ALA A 19 -39.02 -15.86 19.01
N GLY A 20 -38.68 -17.05 18.52
CA GLY A 20 -38.49 -18.20 19.40
C GLY A 20 -37.39 -17.84 20.38
N GLN A 21 -37.74 -17.65 21.65
CA GLN A 21 -36.79 -17.53 22.74
C GLN A 21 -36.12 -18.89 22.94
N ALA A 22 -35.12 -19.19 22.11
CA ALA A 22 -34.05 -20.07 22.54
C ALA A 22 -33.29 -19.29 23.61
N SER A 23 -33.47 -19.66 24.87
CA SER A 23 -32.66 -19.19 25.98
C SER A 23 -31.21 -19.63 25.74
N ALA A 24 -30.46 -18.82 25.00
CA ALA A 24 -29.01 -18.89 24.98
C ALA A 24 -28.58 -18.58 26.42
N GLN A 25 -28.12 -19.60 27.14
CA GLN A 25 -27.31 -19.37 28.34
C GLN A 25 -26.15 -18.48 27.92
N ALA A 26 -26.20 -17.20 28.28
CA ALA A 26 -25.10 -16.30 28.09
C ALA A 26 -23.93 -16.87 28.89
N ALA A 27 -23.00 -17.52 28.21
CA ALA A 27 -21.77 -17.99 28.82
C ALA A 27 -21.09 -16.77 29.46
N THR A 28 -20.80 -16.86 30.75
CA THR A 28 -20.02 -15.83 31.45
C THR A 28 -18.72 -15.63 30.67
N PRO A 29 -18.42 -14.41 30.17
CA PRO A 29 -17.19 -14.19 29.42
C PRO A 29 -16.00 -14.55 30.33
N ALA A 30 -15.07 -15.34 29.80
CA ALA A 30 -13.84 -15.65 30.49
C ALA A 30 -13.12 -14.34 30.85
N PRO A 31 -12.44 -14.27 32.01
CA PRO A 31 -11.70 -13.08 32.39
C PRO A 31 -10.67 -12.72 31.31
N ALA A 32 -10.61 -11.44 30.94
CA ALA A 32 -9.65 -10.97 29.96
C ALA A 32 -8.22 -11.23 30.48
N PRO A 33 -7.30 -11.73 29.64
CA PRO A 33 -5.92 -11.93 30.04
C PRO A 33 -5.26 -10.58 30.35
N ALA A 34 -4.40 -10.56 31.38
CA ALA A 34 -3.72 -9.35 31.83
C ALA A 34 -2.59 -8.88 30.89
N ALA A 35 -2.09 -9.77 30.02
CA ALA A 35 -1.03 -9.53 29.05
C ALA A 35 -1.25 -10.39 27.80
N SER A 36 -0.69 -9.98 26.67
CA SER A 36 -0.76 -10.77 25.44
C SER A 36 0.22 -11.94 25.47
N SER A 37 -0.23 -13.12 25.03
CA SER A 37 0.65 -14.26 24.80
C SER A 37 1.45 -14.16 23.49
N VAL A 38 1.18 -13.16 22.66
CA VAL A 38 1.86 -12.94 21.38
C VAL A 38 3.13 -12.12 21.63
N PRO A 39 4.33 -12.65 21.33
CA PRO A 39 5.58 -11.92 21.53
C PRO A 39 5.56 -10.54 20.88
N GLY A 40 5.99 -9.52 21.64
CA GLY A 40 6.08 -8.14 21.15
C GLY A 40 4.76 -7.38 21.03
N TRP A 41 3.60 -8.02 21.20
CA TRP A 41 2.30 -7.35 21.05
C TRP A 41 2.08 -6.25 22.08
N ASP A 42 2.32 -6.53 23.36
CA ASP A 42 2.15 -5.50 24.40
C ASP A 42 3.14 -4.34 24.19
N ALA A 43 4.39 -4.64 23.80
CA ALA A 43 5.38 -3.61 23.48
C ALA A 43 4.93 -2.74 22.28
N PHE A 44 4.32 -3.33 21.26
CA PHE A 44 3.73 -2.59 20.14
C PHE A 44 2.61 -1.66 20.63
N ILE A 45 1.64 -2.16 21.39
CA ILE A 45 0.52 -1.34 21.93
C ILE A 45 1.04 -0.22 22.83
N GLU A 46 2.00 -0.50 23.71
CA GLU A 46 2.65 0.51 24.54
C GLU A 46 3.38 1.57 23.70
N SER A 47 4.00 1.18 22.59
CA SER A 47 4.65 2.12 21.68
C SER A 47 3.67 3.09 20.99
N LEU A 48 2.42 2.65 20.79
CA LEU A 48 1.36 3.46 20.19
C LEU A 48 0.72 4.43 21.18
N ARG A 49 0.73 4.11 22.48
CA ARG A 49 0.03 4.87 23.54
C ARG A 49 0.31 6.37 23.50
N THR A 50 1.56 6.76 23.24
CA THR A 50 2.00 8.17 23.22
C THR A 50 2.46 8.61 21.83
N LEU A 51 2.16 7.84 20.78
CA LEU A 51 2.60 8.15 19.42
C LEU A 51 2.16 9.56 18.96
N PRO A 52 0.88 9.98 19.11
CA PRO A 52 0.46 11.33 18.73
C PRO A 52 1.23 12.43 19.49
N ASP A 53 1.49 12.26 20.78
CA ASP A 53 2.23 13.25 21.58
C ASP A 53 3.68 13.39 21.12
N ARG A 54 4.33 12.26 20.82
CA ARG A 54 5.69 12.25 20.24
C ARG A 54 5.75 12.92 18.87
N MET A 55 4.68 12.80 18.08
CA MET A 55 4.56 13.50 16.79
C MET A 55 4.32 15.00 16.99
N LEU A 56 3.42 15.40 17.90
CA LEU A 56 3.17 16.81 18.26
C LEU A 56 4.43 17.52 18.75
N ALA A 57 5.27 16.84 19.52
CA ALA A 57 6.54 17.39 20.03
C ALA A 57 7.51 17.80 18.90
N ARG A 58 7.31 17.33 17.66
CA ARG A 58 8.10 17.73 16.49
C ARG A 58 7.64 19.04 15.86
N LEU A 59 6.45 19.53 16.21
CA LEU A 59 5.91 20.79 15.71
C LEU A 59 6.41 21.99 16.53
N PRO A 60 6.38 23.22 15.96
CA PRO A 60 6.56 24.45 16.73
C PRO A 60 5.60 24.54 17.92
N GLU A 61 6.04 25.13 19.03
CA GLU A 61 5.25 25.24 20.26
C GLU A 61 3.87 25.88 20.02
N SER A 62 3.82 26.92 19.18
CA SER A 62 2.60 27.63 18.82
C SER A 62 1.52 26.75 18.17
N MET A 63 1.90 25.62 17.57
CA MET A 63 0.98 24.69 16.92
C MET A 63 0.50 23.56 17.86
N ARG A 64 1.22 23.28 18.95
CA ARG A 64 0.94 22.11 19.82
C ARG A 64 -0.30 22.30 20.69
N SER A 65 -0.67 23.54 20.99
CA SER A 65 -1.83 23.88 21.79
C SER A 65 -3.13 23.93 20.99
N ASP A 66 -3.05 23.98 19.66
CA ASP A 66 -4.21 24.04 18.79
C ASP A 66 -5.00 22.70 18.79
N PRO A 67 -6.28 22.70 19.22
CA PRO A 67 -7.10 21.49 19.24
C PRO A 67 -7.26 20.81 17.88
N GLN A 68 -7.30 21.58 16.79
CA GLN A 68 -7.43 21.06 15.44
C GLN A 68 -6.15 20.34 15.01
N VAL A 69 -4.98 20.96 15.25
CA VAL A 69 -3.68 20.35 14.93
C VAL A 69 -3.49 19.03 15.70
N ARG A 70 -3.96 18.95 16.95
CA ARG A 70 -3.92 17.68 17.72
C ARG A 70 -4.70 16.56 17.04
N GLN A 71 -5.89 16.85 16.52
CA GLN A 71 -6.69 15.86 15.79
C GLN A 71 -6.07 15.50 14.44
N GLU A 72 -5.47 16.46 13.75
CA GLU A 72 -4.73 16.21 12.50
C GLU A 72 -3.52 15.32 12.72
N ILE A 73 -2.77 15.50 13.81
CA ILE A 73 -1.69 14.60 14.18
C ILE A 73 -2.21 13.20 14.55
N ALA A 74 -3.32 13.10 15.28
CA ALA A 74 -3.92 11.81 15.57
C ALA A 74 -4.32 11.07 14.28
N ARG A 75 -4.89 11.79 13.30
CA ARG A 75 -5.20 11.24 11.97
C ARG A 75 -3.93 10.79 11.24
N LEU A 76 -2.87 11.61 11.22
CA LEU A 76 -1.59 11.23 10.61
C LEU A 76 -0.97 10.01 11.29
N ALA A 77 -1.11 9.86 12.60
CA ALA A 77 -0.67 8.67 13.33
C ALA A 77 -1.43 7.42 12.87
N LEU A 78 -2.75 7.51 12.70
CA LEU A 78 -3.58 6.42 12.17
C LEU A 78 -3.19 6.05 10.74
N GLU A 79 -2.98 7.04 9.87
CA GLU A 79 -2.53 6.80 8.48
C GLU A 79 -1.16 6.12 8.45
N ALA A 80 -0.22 6.54 9.31
CA ALA A 80 1.09 5.91 9.44
C ALA A 80 0.97 4.46 9.93
N ILE A 81 0.16 4.19 10.95
CA ILE A 81 -0.09 2.82 11.44
C ILE A 81 -0.71 1.96 10.34
N ALA A 82 -1.70 2.47 9.62
CA ALA A 82 -2.33 1.75 8.51
C ALA A 82 -1.33 1.41 7.40
N SER A 83 -0.51 2.38 6.99
CA SER A 83 0.55 2.18 6.00
C SER A 83 1.56 1.10 6.44
N GLN A 84 2.03 1.17 7.69
CA GLN A 84 2.96 0.16 8.24
C GLN A 84 2.31 -1.21 8.42
N THR A 85 1.02 -1.27 8.73
CA THR A 85 0.27 -2.52 8.85
C THR A 85 0.19 -3.23 7.50
N LEU A 86 -0.13 -2.49 6.42
CA LEU A 86 -0.14 -3.05 5.07
C LEU A 86 1.22 -3.63 4.67
N ASP A 87 2.30 -2.90 4.95
CA ASP A 87 3.67 -3.38 4.70
C ASP A 87 3.96 -4.64 5.53
N ALA A 88 3.70 -4.61 6.84
CA ALA A 88 4.01 -5.73 7.73
C ALA A 88 3.28 -7.04 7.40
N VAL A 89 2.04 -6.96 6.89
CA VAL A 89 1.25 -8.16 6.56
C VAL A 89 1.41 -8.61 5.11
N GLY A 90 1.65 -7.67 4.19
CA GLY A 90 1.62 -7.91 2.75
C GLY A 90 2.99 -8.05 2.12
N ALA A 91 4.02 -7.43 2.69
CA ALA A 91 5.32 -7.35 2.04
C ALA A 91 6.11 -8.63 2.20
N ASP A 92 6.67 -9.09 1.09
CA ASP A 92 7.48 -10.29 1.00
C ASP A 92 8.52 -10.09 -0.12
N PRO A 93 9.80 -9.85 0.22
CA PRO A 93 10.85 -9.60 -0.77
C PRO A 93 11.09 -10.76 -1.76
N ASP A 94 10.71 -11.98 -1.37
CA ASP A 94 10.82 -13.17 -2.22
C ASP A 94 9.56 -13.36 -3.08
N HIS A 95 8.40 -12.87 -2.60
CA HIS A 95 7.11 -12.88 -3.32
C HIS A 95 6.53 -11.46 -3.42
N PRO A 96 7.18 -10.55 -4.16
CA PRO A 96 6.84 -9.13 -4.15
C PRO A 96 5.45 -8.85 -4.71
N GLN A 97 4.82 -7.80 -4.18
CA GLN A 97 3.58 -7.24 -4.71
C GLN A 97 3.56 -5.72 -4.48
N PHE A 98 2.84 -4.98 -5.32
CA PHE A 98 2.64 -3.54 -5.14
C PHE A 98 1.49 -3.28 -4.15
N LEU A 99 1.85 -2.85 -2.94
CA LEU A 99 0.91 -2.48 -1.88
C LEU A 99 0.62 -0.98 -1.91
N PRO A 100 -0.58 -0.53 -1.48
CA PRO A 100 -0.85 0.88 -1.28
C PRO A 100 0.16 1.51 -0.31
N SER A 101 0.73 2.66 -0.69
CA SER A 101 1.75 3.34 0.13
C SER A 101 1.35 4.76 0.51
N ILE A 102 1.09 5.62 -0.48
CA ILE A 102 0.65 7.01 -0.29
C ILE A 102 -0.48 7.30 -1.27
N GLY A 103 -1.49 8.03 -0.84
CA GLY A 103 -2.59 8.48 -1.68
C GLY A 103 -3.64 9.21 -0.85
N GLN A 104 -4.85 9.35 -1.39
CA GLN A 104 -5.92 10.13 -0.75
C GLN A 104 -6.22 9.71 0.71
N VAL A 105 -6.15 8.40 1.00
CA VAL A 105 -6.42 7.85 2.34
C VAL A 105 -5.16 7.79 3.20
N LEU A 106 -4.04 7.34 2.63
CA LEU A 106 -2.73 7.27 3.30
C LEU A 106 -1.95 8.54 2.96
N ASN A 107 -2.37 9.66 3.55
CA ASN A 107 -1.95 11.00 3.15
C ASN A 107 -0.69 11.47 3.90
N ILE A 108 0.32 10.60 3.93
CA ILE A 108 1.58 10.80 4.64
C ILE A 108 2.70 11.20 3.66
N GLY A 109 3.68 11.98 4.14
CA GLY A 109 4.93 12.22 3.40
C GLY A 109 4.87 13.26 2.27
N GLN A 110 4.19 14.40 2.50
CA GLN A 110 4.00 15.48 1.51
C GLN A 110 3.25 15.01 0.25
N PRO A 111 2.04 14.47 0.44
CA PRO A 111 1.25 13.92 -0.64
C PRO A 111 0.79 15.02 -1.61
N ASN A 112 0.64 14.64 -2.87
CA ASN A 112 0.05 15.46 -3.91
C ASN A 112 -1.30 14.84 -4.30
N ALA A 113 -2.36 15.64 -4.40
CA ALA A 113 -3.71 15.20 -4.77
C ALA A 113 -3.76 14.49 -6.14
N ASP A 114 -2.81 14.81 -7.02
CA ASP A 114 -2.68 14.23 -8.35
C ASP A 114 -1.82 12.96 -8.37
N THR A 115 -1.31 12.50 -7.22
CA THR A 115 -0.35 11.38 -7.16
C THR A 115 -0.79 10.24 -6.25
N ILE A 116 -0.74 9.02 -6.78
CA ILE A 116 -0.90 7.78 -6.01
C ILE A 116 0.42 7.00 -6.04
N TYR A 117 0.79 6.44 -4.90
CA TYR A 117 1.98 5.61 -4.76
C TYR A 117 1.63 4.19 -4.32
N ARG A 118 2.35 3.23 -4.93
CA ARG A 118 2.39 1.85 -4.47
C ARG A 118 3.83 1.43 -4.22
N GLY A 119 4.07 0.65 -3.18
CA GLY A 119 5.39 0.15 -2.81
C GLY A 119 5.46 -1.36 -2.97
N ALA A 120 6.58 -1.88 -3.48
CA ALA A 120 6.87 -3.31 -3.48
C ALA A 120 8.25 -3.55 -2.85
N LYS A 121 8.28 -4.26 -1.71
CA LYS A 121 9.55 -4.75 -1.16
C LYS A 121 10.13 -5.81 -2.09
N ILE A 122 11.43 -5.72 -2.34
CA ILE A 122 12.17 -6.65 -3.19
C ILE A 122 13.44 -7.08 -2.47
N ALA A 123 13.92 -8.29 -2.74
CA ALA A 123 15.23 -8.72 -2.28
C ALA A 123 16.33 -8.03 -3.09
N PRO A 124 17.36 -7.47 -2.42
CA PRO A 124 18.54 -6.92 -3.10
C PRO A 124 19.18 -7.94 -4.05
N GLY A 125 19.52 -7.49 -5.25
CA GLY A 125 20.19 -8.33 -6.26
C GLY A 125 19.29 -9.34 -6.98
N GLY A 126 17.99 -9.39 -6.69
CA GLY A 126 17.06 -10.30 -7.34
C GLY A 126 16.83 -10.00 -8.83
N THR A 127 16.24 -10.95 -9.54
CA THR A 127 15.81 -10.78 -10.94
C THR A 127 14.29 -10.80 -10.98
N TYR A 128 13.68 -9.75 -11.53
CA TYR A 128 12.23 -9.58 -11.55
C TYR A 128 11.71 -9.41 -12.96
N ARG A 129 10.47 -9.81 -13.20
CA ARG A 129 9.71 -9.50 -14.40
C ARG A 129 8.52 -8.63 -14.05
N LEU A 130 8.37 -7.51 -14.74
CA LEU A 130 7.24 -6.62 -14.59
C LEU A 130 6.40 -6.70 -15.87
N ARG A 131 5.10 -6.95 -15.70
CA ARG A 131 4.15 -7.10 -16.82
C ARG A 131 2.87 -6.35 -16.52
N GLY A 132 2.21 -5.86 -17.55
CA GLY A 132 0.93 -5.18 -17.40
C GLY A 132 0.54 -4.40 -18.63
N GLU A 133 -0.47 -3.55 -18.48
CA GLU A 133 -0.93 -2.62 -19.50
C GLU A 133 -0.49 -1.21 -19.15
N ARG A 134 0.02 -0.45 -20.12
CA ARG A 134 0.58 0.90 -19.89
C ARG A 134 -0.44 1.92 -19.36
N GLY A 135 -1.73 1.69 -19.57
CA GLY A 135 -2.76 2.68 -19.25
C GLY A 135 -2.62 3.95 -20.10
N SER A 136 -3.01 5.10 -19.56
CA SER A 136 -2.92 6.39 -20.23
C SER A 136 -2.46 7.55 -19.33
N LEU A 137 -1.98 7.26 -18.12
CA LEU A 137 -1.46 8.30 -17.24
C LEU A 137 -0.23 8.98 -17.86
N ARG A 138 -0.17 10.31 -17.75
CA ARG A 138 0.98 11.08 -18.27
C ARG A 138 2.30 10.72 -17.59
N MET A 139 2.26 10.29 -16.33
CA MET A 139 3.45 9.84 -15.61
C MET A 139 3.13 8.58 -14.80
N ALA A 140 3.82 7.50 -15.14
CA ALA A 140 3.79 6.23 -14.44
C ALA A 140 5.23 5.71 -14.32
N VAL A 141 5.87 5.99 -13.18
CA VAL A 141 7.30 5.72 -12.99
C VAL A 141 7.55 4.82 -11.79
N ILE A 142 8.60 4.02 -11.84
CA ILE A 142 9.08 3.18 -10.74
C ILE A 142 10.43 3.72 -10.28
N ALA A 143 10.48 4.28 -9.08
CA ALA A 143 11.72 4.68 -8.45
C ALA A 143 12.29 3.54 -7.60
N GLU A 144 13.55 3.22 -7.79
CA GLU A 144 14.25 2.30 -6.91
C GLU A 144 14.66 2.99 -5.59
N THR A 145 14.52 2.26 -4.49
CA THR A 145 14.91 2.71 -3.16
C THR A 145 15.68 1.61 -2.44
N GLY A 146 16.56 2.01 -1.53
CA GLY A 146 17.45 1.10 -0.80
C GLY A 146 17.49 1.42 0.68
N PRO A 147 18.36 0.72 1.45
CA PRO A 147 18.61 1.01 2.85
C PRO A 147 18.91 2.49 3.07
N ARG A 148 18.23 3.10 4.06
CA ARG A 148 18.44 4.49 4.42
C ARG A 148 19.72 4.61 5.24
N PRO A 149 20.69 5.46 4.85
CA PRO A 149 21.84 5.72 5.69
C PRO A 149 21.42 6.46 6.98
N ALA A 150 22.37 6.60 7.91
CA ALA A 150 22.15 7.40 9.10
C ALA A 150 21.67 8.82 8.73
N GLN A 151 20.70 9.33 9.49
CA GLN A 151 20.20 10.69 9.30
C GLN A 151 21.34 11.67 9.52
N ILE A 152 21.46 12.65 8.62
CA ILE A 152 22.47 13.70 8.75
C ILE A 152 22.10 14.58 9.95
N PRO A 153 22.98 14.72 10.97
CA PRO A 153 22.70 15.55 12.13
C PRO A 153 22.31 16.98 11.72
N GLY A 154 21.21 17.49 12.27
CA GLY A 154 20.69 18.82 11.95
C GLY A 154 19.92 18.94 10.63
N SER A 155 19.86 17.90 9.79
CA SER A 155 19.04 17.91 8.57
C SER A 155 17.58 17.61 8.91
N SER A 156 16.67 18.49 8.48
CA SER A 156 15.22 18.26 8.47
C SER A 156 14.78 17.33 7.34
N MET A 157 15.59 17.21 6.28
CA MET A 157 15.31 16.34 5.13
C MET A 157 15.78 14.92 5.41
N PRO A 158 14.94 13.89 5.17
CA PRO A 158 15.35 12.51 5.38
C PRO A 158 16.53 12.12 4.47
N ASN A 159 17.53 11.41 5.02
CA ASN A 159 18.63 10.89 4.22
C ASN A 159 18.17 9.69 3.37
N LEU A 160 17.97 9.91 2.07
CA LEU A 160 17.52 8.88 1.12
C LEU A 160 18.66 8.01 0.58
N GLY A 161 19.91 8.33 0.90
CA GLY A 161 21.08 7.70 0.31
C GLY A 161 21.39 8.20 -1.11
N PRO A 162 22.31 7.52 -1.82
CA PRO A 162 22.68 7.90 -3.17
C PRO A 162 21.49 7.80 -4.13
N PRO A 163 21.48 8.60 -5.22
CA PRO A 163 20.44 8.50 -6.24
C PRO A 163 20.42 7.10 -6.84
N ARG A 164 19.22 6.66 -7.21
CA ARG A 164 18.95 5.35 -7.81
C ARG A 164 18.14 5.51 -9.10
N PRO A 165 18.09 4.48 -9.96
CA PRO A 165 17.32 4.53 -11.18
C PRO A 165 15.84 4.87 -10.95
N VAL A 166 15.28 5.60 -11.91
CA VAL A 166 13.85 5.84 -12.04
C VAL A 166 13.45 5.37 -13.43
N HIS A 167 12.53 4.41 -13.48
CA HIS A 167 12.12 3.75 -14.70
C HIS A 167 10.76 4.26 -15.14
N ASP A 168 10.63 4.71 -16.39
CA ASP A 168 9.36 5.22 -16.94
C ASP A 168 8.62 4.11 -17.69
N LEU A 169 7.45 3.69 -17.18
CA LEU A 169 6.61 2.69 -17.85
C LEU A 169 6.12 3.17 -19.21
N ASN A 170 5.98 4.49 -19.41
CA ASN A 170 5.53 5.05 -20.67
C ASN A 170 6.57 4.90 -21.79
N ALA A 171 7.84 4.70 -21.44
CA ALA A 171 8.94 4.48 -22.37
C ALA A 171 9.10 3.01 -22.79
N LEU A 172 8.38 2.07 -22.16
CA LEU A 172 8.45 0.66 -22.53
C LEU A 172 7.82 0.40 -23.90
N PRO A 173 8.40 -0.50 -24.71
CA PRO A 173 7.71 -1.03 -25.87
C PRO A 173 6.46 -1.78 -25.42
N VAL A 174 5.38 -1.62 -26.18
CA VAL A 174 4.11 -2.31 -25.95
C VAL A 174 3.68 -3.07 -27.19
N ASP A 175 2.94 -4.14 -26.98
CA ASP A 175 2.30 -4.87 -28.08
C ASP A 175 1.05 -4.15 -28.62
N ALA A 176 0.37 -4.78 -29.60
CA ALA A 176 -0.86 -4.25 -30.19
C ALA A 176 -2.03 -4.05 -29.20
N HIS A 177 -1.94 -4.65 -28.01
CA HIS A 177 -2.92 -4.51 -26.93
C HIS A 177 -2.46 -3.53 -25.84
N GLY A 178 -1.31 -2.86 -26.01
CA GLY A 178 -0.77 -1.93 -25.02
C GLY A 178 -0.10 -2.61 -23.82
N ARG A 179 0.23 -3.90 -23.93
CA ARG A 179 0.88 -4.66 -22.86
C ARG A 179 2.39 -4.52 -22.95
N TYR A 180 3.03 -4.34 -21.80
CA TYR A 180 4.49 -4.29 -21.66
C TYR A 180 5.02 -5.52 -20.91
N ASP A 181 6.30 -5.80 -21.13
CA ASP A 181 7.05 -6.87 -20.48
C ASP A 181 8.50 -6.43 -20.33
N VAL A 182 9.01 -6.36 -19.10
CA VAL A 182 10.38 -5.90 -18.82
C VAL A 182 11.03 -6.75 -17.72
N ILE A 183 12.29 -7.10 -17.92
CA ILE A 183 13.13 -7.69 -16.87
C ILE A 183 13.84 -6.57 -16.11
N LEU A 184 13.77 -6.61 -14.78
CA LEU A 184 14.50 -5.75 -13.87
C LEU A 184 15.53 -6.60 -13.10
N SER A 185 16.82 -6.39 -13.35
CA SER A 185 17.89 -7.18 -12.74
C SER A 185 19.23 -6.43 -12.70
N PRO A 186 20.16 -6.80 -11.81
CA PRO A 186 21.49 -6.16 -11.75
C PRO A 186 22.31 -6.31 -13.03
N VAL A 187 22.11 -7.43 -13.73
CA VAL A 187 22.79 -7.74 -14.99
C VAL A 187 21.76 -8.21 -15.99
N LYS A 188 21.81 -7.68 -17.22
CA LYS A 188 20.94 -8.13 -18.31
C LYS A 188 21.14 -9.64 -18.57
N PRO A 189 20.07 -10.46 -18.55
CA PRO A 189 20.22 -11.89 -18.80
C PRO A 189 20.88 -12.18 -20.15
N LYS A 190 21.81 -13.14 -20.18
CA LYS A 190 22.57 -13.48 -21.39
C LYS A 190 21.60 -13.96 -22.49
N GLY A 191 21.72 -13.37 -23.67
CA GLY A 191 20.89 -13.73 -24.83
C GLY A 191 19.45 -13.18 -24.79
N TYR A 192 19.09 -12.38 -23.77
CA TYR A 192 17.79 -11.72 -23.73
C TYR A 192 17.79 -10.46 -24.59
N ASP A 193 16.85 -10.37 -25.52
CA ASP A 193 16.68 -9.28 -26.48
C ASP A 193 15.50 -8.35 -26.14
N GLY A 194 14.66 -8.73 -25.18
CA GLY A 194 13.53 -7.93 -24.71
C GLY A 194 13.90 -6.69 -23.90
N ALA A 195 12.87 -5.95 -23.46
CA ALA A 195 13.04 -4.76 -22.66
C ALA A 195 13.66 -5.12 -21.30
N TRP A 196 14.67 -4.36 -20.91
CA TRP A 196 15.40 -4.59 -19.68
C TRP A 196 15.73 -3.28 -18.99
N TRP A 197 15.62 -3.29 -17.68
CA TRP A 197 16.02 -2.22 -16.77
C TRP A 197 17.06 -2.74 -15.80
N GLU A 198 18.09 -1.93 -15.57
CA GLU A 198 19.09 -2.22 -14.56
C GLU A 198 18.47 -2.03 -13.17
N LEU A 199 18.64 -3.04 -12.31
CA LEU A 199 18.35 -2.96 -10.88
C LEU A 199 19.63 -2.61 -10.13
N ASN A 200 19.63 -1.56 -9.32
CA ASN A 200 20.76 -1.34 -8.43
C ASN A 200 20.85 -2.52 -7.42
N PRO A 201 22.03 -3.16 -7.27
CA PRO A 201 22.18 -4.38 -6.47
C PRO A 201 21.75 -4.26 -4.99
N THR A 202 21.69 -3.03 -4.48
CA THR A 202 21.33 -2.74 -3.08
C THR A 202 19.90 -2.23 -2.90
N SER A 203 19.12 -2.13 -3.98
CA SER A 203 17.72 -1.73 -3.92
C SER A 203 16.90 -2.79 -3.20
N ASN A 204 16.07 -2.37 -2.26
CA ASN A 204 15.21 -3.24 -1.46
C ASN A 204 13.72 -2.88 -1.55
N ASN A 205 13.37 -1.86 -2.32
CA ASN A 205 12.00 -1.45 -2.54
C ASN A 205 11.85 -0.71 -3.87
N LEU A 206 10.73 -0.97 -4.54
CA LEU A 206 10.27 -0.25 -5.73
C LEU A 206 9.10 0.65 -5.35
N LEU A 207 9.20 1.94 -5.67
CA LEU A 207 8.15 2.91 -5.44
C LEU A 207 7.52 3.29 -6.79
N LEU A 208 6.36 2.71 -7.08
CA LEU A 208 5.52 3.09 -8.20
C LEU A 208 4.84 4.43 -7.87
N ARG A 209 5.03 5.42 -8.74
CA ARG A 209 4.41 6.74 -8.68
C ARG A 209 3.54 6.93 -9.91
N LEU A 210 2.25 7.09 -9.68
CA LEU A 210 1.23 7.32 -10.68
C LEU A 210 0.73 8.75 -10.54
N VAL A 211 0.80 9.54 -11.61
CA VAL A 211 0.30 10.93 -11.61
C VAL A 211 -0.75 11.09 -12.70
N SER A 212 -1.89 11.65 -12.32
CA SER A 212 -3.01 11.92 -13.21
C SER A 212 -3.45 13.37 -13.06
N SER A 213 -3.79 13.99 -14.19
CA SER A 213 -4.47 15.31 -14.21
C SER A 213 -5.97 15.20 -14.47
N ASP A 214 -6.44 14.00 -14.82
CA ASP A 214 -7.85 13.70 -15.05
C ASP A 214 -8.14 12.24 -14.65
N TRP A 215 -8.40 12.01 -13.36
CA TRP A 215 -8.71 10.68 -12.84
C TRP A 215 -9.99 10.07 -13.43
N ALA A 216 -10.85 10.87 -14.06
CA ALA A 216 -12.09 10.38 -14.68
C ALA A 216 -11.88 9.91 -16.12
N GLY A 217 -10.97 10.56 -16.87
CA GLY A 217 -10.67 10.24 -18.27
C GLY A 217 -9.40 9.40 -18.49
N GLU A 218 -8.43 9.46 -17.58
CA GLU A 218 -7.19 8.70 -17.68
C GLU A 218 -7.31 7.31 -17.04
N ARG A 219 -6.62 6.32 -17.61
CA ARG A 219 -6.57 4.95 -17.11
C ARG A 219 -5.25 4.69 -16.41
N GLU A 220 -5.30 4.21 -15.18
CA GLU A 220 -4.10 3.71 -14.49
C GLU A 220 -3.47 2.52 -15.24
N PRO A 221 -2.13 2.38 -15.22
CA PRO A 221 -1.49 1.16 -15.67
C PRO A 221 -1.87 -0.01 -14.75
N THR A 222 -1.96 -1.20 -15.34
CA THR A 222 -1.92 -2.45 -14.56
C THR A 222 -0.47 -2.89 -14.44
N ILE A 223 -0.12 -3.53 -13.33
CA ILE A 223 1.25 -3.98 -13.09
C ILE A 223 1.26 -5.21 -12.19
N ALA A 224 1.95 -6.24 -12.63
CA ALA A 224 2.34 -7.41 -11.86
C ALA A 224 3.86 -7.44 -11.76
N ILE A 225 4.37 -7.96 -10.64
CA ILE A 225 5.78 -8.22 -10.41
C ILE A 225 5.96 -9.68 -10.02
N GLU A 226 6.95 -10.33 -10.60
CA GLU A 226 7.30 -11.72 -10.36
C GLU A 226 8.81 -11.82 -10.17
N ARG A 227 9.27 -12.57 -9.17
CA ARG A 227 10.68 -12.88 -9.00
C ARG A 227 11.04 -14.14 -9.81
N LEU A 228 12.13 -14.08 -10.57
CA LEU A 228 12.53 -15.13 -11.52
C LEU A 228 13.70 -16.00 -11.02
N ASP A 229 14.49 -15.53 -10.06
CA ASP A 229 15.68 -16.22 -9.55
C ASP A 229 15.41 -17.15 -8.35
N ARG A 230 14.14 -17.41 -8.05
CA ARG A 230 13.68 -18.36 -7.02
C ARG A 230 12.43 -19.10 -7.47
N PRO A 231 12.09 -20.26 -6.86
CA PRO A 231 10.83 -20.94 -7.12
C PRO A 231 9.62 -20.06 -6.83
N VAL A 232 8.57 -20.19 -7.64
CA VAL A 232 7.29 -19.47 -7.48
C VAL A 232 6.52 -19.91 -6.22
N GLU A 233 6.81 -21.12 -5.73
CA GLU A 233 6.17 -21.67 -4.54
C GLU A 233 6.32 -20.74 -3.35
N ARG A 234 5.18 -20.33 -2.76
CA ARG A 234 5.12 -19.53 -1.55
C ARG A 234 4.78 -20.43 -0.35
N PRO A 235 5.79 -20.98 0.34
CA PRO A 235 5.53 -21.78 1.54
C PRO A 235 4.88 -20.91 2.62
N ARG A 236 4.29 -21.56 3.63
CA ARG A 236 3.78 -20.84 4.81
C ARG A 236 4.91 -19.96 5.39
N PRO A 237 4.69 -18.65 5.58
CA PRO A 237 5.68 -17.77 6.18
C PRO A 237 6.10 -18.27 7.58
N SER A 238 7.37 -18.06 7.94
CA SER A 238 7.80 -18.23 9.33
C SER A 238 7.13 -17.18 10.21
N ALA A 239 6.71 -17.58 11.41
CA ALA A 239 6.13 -16.69 12.42
C ALA A 239 7.22 -15.90 13.17
#